data_AF-A0A353EVF4-F1
#
_entry.id   AF-A0A353EVF4-F1
#
_cell.length_a   1.000
_cell.length_b   1.000
_cell.length_c   1.000
_cell.angle_alpha   90.00
_cell.angle_beta   90.00
_cell.angle_gamma   90.00
#
_symmetry.space_group_name_H-M   'P 1'
#
loop_
_entity.id
_entity.type
_entity.pdbx_description
1 polymer ?
#
loop_
_entity_poly.entity_id
_entity_poly.type
_entity_poly.pdbx_seq_one_letter_code
_entity_poly.pdbx_strand_id
1 'polypeptide(L)'
;MKDKDLQFDRSCHVLYTKACKKEIRARIALHYPPAEREAVWERVQLKYVEFLSDWRTDLGGKKNFHNGKGGNYDCIALMTYYVVCREVTSLAEIEEMEGNLFLGAFRKMKFADCNKPFFKRLMYKAFGNAKRLCDRWGDFKMNVAPYEAGKPISYEFTECPTAEFAKKHGLTEVMPALC
;
A
#
# COMPACT_ATOMS: atom_id res chain seq x y z
N MET A 1 13.00 2.37 17.73
CA MET A 1 13.83 3.53 17.26
C MET A 1 12.99 4.70 16.71
N LYS A 2 13.56 5.92 16.58
CA LYS A 2 12.87 7.04 15.89
C LYS A 2 12.97 6.87 14.37
N ASP A 3 11.92 7.27 13.65
CA ASP A 3 11.82 7.12 12.19
C ASP A 3 12.94 7.81 11.39
N LYS A 4 13.51 8.89 11.95
CA LYS A 4 14.64 9.62 11.36
C LYS A 4 15.99 8.90 11.51
N ASP A 5 16.08 8.00 12.48
CA ASP A 5 17.32 7.27 12.79
C ASP A 5 17.44 5.98 11.96
N LEU A 6 16.37 5.60 11.24
CA LEU A 6 16.38 4.46 10.30
C LEU A 6 17.30 4.76 9.11
N GLN A 7 18.22 3.83 8.86
CA GLN A 7 19.25 3.92 7.83
C GLN A 7 18.81 3.18 6.56
N PHE A 8 18.42 3.92 5.53
CA PHE A 8 18.12 3.38 4.20
C PHE A 8 18.34 4.52 3.17
N ASP A 9 18.46 4.18 1.88
CA ASP A 9 18.66 5.19 0.85
C ASP A 9 17.40 6.05 0.66
N ARG A 10 17.39 7.23 1.28
CA ARG A 10 16.29 8.20 1.19
C ARG A 10 16.25 8.97 -0.14
N SER A 11 17.23 8.75 -1.03
CA SER A 11 17.23 9.34 -2.37
C SER A 11 16.22 8.63 -3.29
N CYS A 12 16.03 7.32 -3.10
CA CYS A 12 15.15 6.48 -3.91
C CYS A 12 13.99 5.85 -3.11
N HIS A 13 14.17 5.57 -1.82
CA HIS A 13 13.15 4.99 -0.96
C HIS A 13 12.45 6.00 -0.05
N VAL A 14 11.24 5.63 0.39
CA VAL A 14 10.36 6.49 1.19
C VAL A 14 9.93 5.73 2.43
N LEU A 15 9.79 6.43 3.56
CA LEU A 15 9.21 5.83 4.76
C LEU A 15 7.68 5.74 4.65
N TYR A 16 7.09 4.67 5.19
CA TYR A 16 5.64 4.51 5.37
C TYR A 16 4.94 5.74 6.01
N THR A 17 3.62 5.83 5.84
CA THR A 17 2.82 6.93 6.40
C THR A 17 2.73 6.91 7.93
N LYS A 18 2.41 8.07 8.52
CA LYS A 18 2.04 8.15 9.94
C LYS A 18 0.77 7.33 10.24
N ALA A 19 -0.14 7.23 9.29
CA ALA A 19 -1.36 6.43 9.41
C ALA A 19 -1.02 4.93 9.45
N CYS A 20 -0.20 4.45 8.51
CA CYS A 20 0.30 3.07 8.49
C CYS A 20 1.06 2.72 9.78
N LYS A 21 1.95 3.61 10.24
CA LYS A 21 2.62 3.45 11.54
C LYS A 21 1.63 3.30 12.70
N LYS A 22 0.57 4.12 12.73
CA LYS A 22 -0.45 4.07 13.78
C LYS A 22 -1.19 2.74 13.75
N GLU A 23 -1.56 2.27 12.56
CA GLU A 23 -2.27 1.00 12.37
C GLU A 23 -1.41 -0.18 12.84
N ILE A 24 -0.15 -0.27 12.39
CA ILE A 24 0.78 -1.33 12.81
C ILE A 24 0.98 -1.32 14.34
N ARG A 25 1.20 -0.14 14.93
CA ARG A 25 1.40 -0.04 16.39
C ARG A 25 0.14 -0.41 17.18
N ALA A 26 -1.05 -0.13 16.64
CA ALA A 26 -2.31 -0.56 17.25
C ALA A 26 -2.44 -2.09 17.25
N ARG A 27 -2.09 -2.76 16.15
CA ARG A 27 -2.10 -4.23 16.08
C ARG A 27 -1.03 -4.90 16.94
N ILE A 28 0.17 -4.33 17.01
CA ILE A 28 1.18 -4.77 17.98
C ILE A 28 0.63 -4.66 19.41
N ALA A 29 -0.07 -3.57 19.73
CA ALA A 29 -0.65 -3.41 21.08
C ALA A 29 -1.78 -4.38 21.39
N LEU A 30 -2.50 -4.85 20.36
CA LEU A 30 -3.54 -5.88 20.47
C LEU A 30 -2.95 -7.25 20.83
N HIS A 31 -1.83 -7.62 20.20
CA HIS A 31 -1.27 -8.97 20.31
C HIS A 31 -0.18 -9.14 21.36
N TYR A 32 0.52 -8.07 21.73
CA TYR A 32 1.67 -8.13 22.62
C TYR A 32 1.47 -7.36 23.93
N PRO A 33 1.99 -7.87 25.07
CA PRO A 33 1.92 -7.18 26.35
C PRO A 33 2.75 -5.89 26.33
N PRO A 34 2.42 -4.88 27.17
CA PRO A 34 3.08 -3.57 27.15
C PRO A 34 4.61 -3.59 27.16
N ALA A 35 5.22 -4.56 27.87
CA ALA A 35 6.66 -4.71 27.98
C ALA A 35 7.36 -5.09 26.66
N GLU A 36 6.65 -5.70 25.72
CA GLU A 36 7.22 -6.23 24.46
C GLU A 36 6.96 -5.32 23.26
N ARG A 37 5.97 -4.43 23.33
CA ARG A 37 5.46 -3.67 22.17
C ARG A 37 6.52 -2.84 21.46
N GLU A 38 7.41 -2.18 22.19
CA GLU A 38 8.48 -1.39 21.55
C GLU A 38 9.54 -2.27 20.89
N ALA A 39 9.86 -3.43 21.48
CA ALA A 39 10.81 -4.37 20.89
C ALA A 39 10.24 -4.98 19.60
N VAL A 40 8.95 -5.34 19.58
CA VAL A 40 8.26 -5.82 18.38
C VAL A 40 8.20 -4.71 17.31
N TRP A 41 7.85 -3.49 17.71
CA TRP A 41 7.85 -2.36 16.77
C TRP A 41 9.24 -2.09 16.18
N GLU A 42 10.30 -2.19 16.99
CA GLU A 42 11.67 -2.05 16.51
C GLU A 42 12.06 -3.15 15.50
N ARG A 43 11.66 -4.41 15.75
CA ARG A 43 11.83 -5.51 14.80
C ARG A 43 11.11 -5.23 13.47
N VAL A 44 9.89 -4.69 13.52
CA VAL A 44 9.19 -4.25 12.29
C VAL A 44 10.00 -3.17 11.57
N GLN A 45 10.49 -2.15 12.27
CA GLN A 45 11.28 -1.09 11.64
C GLN A 45 12.58 -1.61 11.00
N LEU A 46 13.28 -2.52 11.67
CA LEU A 46 14.51 -3.14 11.15
C LEU A 46 14.23 -4.01 9.94
N LYS A 47 13.17 -4.83 9.98
CA LYS A 47 12.77 -5.67 8.85
C LYS A 47 12.34 -4.85 7.64
N TYR A 48 11.71 -3.70 7.86
CA TYR A 48 11.37 -2.75 6.80
C TYR A 48 12.64 -2.23 6.11
N VAL A 49 13.64 -1.82 6.88
CA VAL A 49 14.93 -1.37 6.34
C VAL A 49 15.65 -2.48 5.58
N GLU A 50 15.64 -3.70 6.13
CA GLU A 50 16.20 -4.88 5.46
C GLU A 50 15.54 -5.10 4.09
N PHE A 51 14.21 -5.06 4.02
CA PHE A 51 13.47 -5.18 2.77
C PHE A 51 13.74 -4.07 1.76
N LEU A 52 14.06 -2.85 2.22
CA LEU A 52 14.45 -1.78 1.31
C LEU A 52 15.87 -1.96 0.78
N SER A 53 16.75 -2.66 1.50
CA SER A 53 18.17 -2.77 1.14
C SER A 53 18.42 -3.51 -0.18
N ASP A 54 17.51 -4.42 -0.55
CA ASP A 54 17.57 -5.15 -1.81
C ASP A 54 16.40 -4.79 -2.74
N TRP A 55 15.61 -3.76 -2.42
CA TRP A 55 14.53 -3.31 -3.29
C TRP A 55 15.05 -2.42 -4.42
N ARG A 56 14.36 -2.47 -5.57
CA ARG A 56 14.71 -1.66 -6.75
C ARG A 56 14.59 -0.15 -6.46
N THR A 57 15.46 0.64 -7.08
CA THR A 57 15.66 2.07 -6.75
C THR A 57 15.11 3.03 -7.81
N ASP A 58 14.53 2.51 -8.88
CA ASP A 58 14.08 3.23 -10.07
C ASP A 58 12.59 3.64 -10.04
N LEU A 59 11.86 3.33 -8.96
CA LEU A 59 10.41 3.59 -8.83
C LEU A 59 10.05 5.07 -8.58
N GLY A 60 11.03 5.98 -8.53
CA GLY A 60 10.82 7.43 -8.35
C GLY A 60 10.46 7.88 -6.93
N GLY A 61 10.19 6.95 -6.01
CA GLY A 61 9.95 7.21 -4.59
C GLY A 61 8.94 8.33 -4.36
N LYS A 62 9.34 9.36 -3.60
CA LYS A 62 8.46 10.50 -3.22
C LYS A 62 7.89 11.30 -4.40
N LYS A 63 8.45 11.16 -5.60
CA LYS A 63 7.98 11.86 -6.81
C LYS A 63 6.87 11.09 -7.54
N ASN A 64 6.76 9.79 -7.27
CA ASN A 64 5.79 8.90 -7.87
C ASN A 64 4.55 8.77 -6.96
N PHE A 65 3.35 8.79 -7.53
CA PHE A 65 2.11 8.77 -6.75
C PHE A 65 1.77 7.38 -6.21
N HIS A 66 2.02 6.31 -6.95
CA HIS A 66 1.82 4.93 -6.47
C HIS A 66 3.02 4.40 -5.68
N ASN A 67 4.24 4.86 -6.00
CA ASN A 67 5.46 4.51 -5.26
C ASN A 67 5.88 5.59 -4.26
N GLY A 68 4.95 6.46 -3.88
CA GLY A 68 5.16 7.48 -2.87
C GLY A 68 4.77 7.03 -1.47
N LYS A 69 4.78 7.98 -0.55
CA LYS A 69 4.25 7.79 0.81
C LYS A 69 2.74 7.53 0.72
N GLY A 70 2.26 6.43 1.28
CA GLY A 70 0.84 6.03 1.21
C GLY A 70 0.49 5.11 0.05
N GLY A 71 1.47 4.77 -0.80
CA GLY A 71 1.34 3.75 -1.84
C GLY A 71 2.14 2.49 -1.50
N ASN A 72 2.98 2.04 -2.42
CA ASN A 72 3.78 0.81 -2.30
C ASN A 72 4.56 0.70 -0.97
N TYR A 73 5.12 1.81 -0.47
CA TYR A 73 5.89 1.80 0.79
C TYR A 73 5.04 1.54 2.04
N ASP A 74 3.73 1.82 2.01
CA ASP A 74 2.81 1.40 3.07
C ASP A 74 2.48 -0.09 2.94
N CYS A 75 2.35 -0.61 1.71
CA CYS A 75 2.18 -2.05 1.47
C CYS A 75 3.40 -2.85 1.97
N ILE A 76 4.62 -2.39 1.67
CA ILE A 76 5.86 -2.99 2.19
C ILE A 76 5.86 -2.99 3.73
N ALA A 77 5.38 -1.93 4.37
CA ALA A 77 5.29 -1.86 5.82
C ALA A 77 4.26 -2.83 6.41
N LEU A 78 3.10 -3.01 5.75
CA LEU A 78 2.11 -4.03 6.14
C LEU A 78 2.66 -5.45 5.99
N MET A 79 3.34 -5.74 4.88
CA MET A 79 4.05 -7.02 4.67
C MET A 79 5.15 -7.25 5.71
N THR A 80 5.88 -6.20 6.09
CA THR A 80 6.88 -6.25 7.16
C THR A 80 6.25 -6.61 8.49
N TYR A 81 5.14 -5.97 8.84
CA TYR A 81 4.37 -6.29 10.04
C TYR A 81 3.91 -7.75 10.03
N TYR A 82 3.33 -8.21 8.92
CA TYR A 82 2.91 -9.60 8.73
C TYR A 82 4.07 -10.58 8.97
N VAL A 83 5.25 -10.32 8.41
CA VAL A 83 6.42 -11.19 8.58
C VAL A 83 6.88 -11.24 10.04
N VAL A 84 6.94 -10.09 10.72
CA VAL A 84 7.43 -10.02 12.11
C VAL A 84 6.43 -10.61 13.11
N CYS A 85 5.13 -10.47 12.84
CA CYS A 85 4.04 -10.86 13.73
C CYS A 85 3.24 -12.06 13.21
N ARG A 86 3.81 -12.86 12.30
CA ARG A 86 3.08 -13.89 11.52
C ARG A 86 2.26 -14.85 12.38
N GLU A 87 2.81 -15.26 13.53
CA GLU A 87 2.18 -16.22 14.44
C GLU A 87 0.90 -15.69 15.11
N VAL A 88 0.72 -14.37 15.16
CA VAL A 88 -0.43 -13.71 15.81
C VAL A 88 -1.29 -12.91 14.83
N THR A 89 -0.89 -12.85 13.56
CA THR A 89 -1.54 -12.04 12.51
C THR A 89 -2.22 -12.94 11.48
N SER A 90 -3.36 -12.49 10.97
CA SER A 90 -4.11 -13.17 9.91
C SER A 90 -4.23 -12.30 8.64
N LEU A 91 -4.59 -12.89 7.51
CA LEU A 91 -4.85 -12.14 6.28
C LEU A 91 -6.02 -11.16 6.44
N ALA A 92 -7.07 -11.55 7.18
CA ALA A 92 -8.21 -10.68 7.48
C ALA A 92 -7.79 -9.45 8.29
N GLU A 93 -6.81 -9.60 9.20
CA GLU A 93 -6.24 -8.46 9.91
C GLU A 93 -5.49 -7.51 8.97
N ILE A 94 -4.68 -8.04 8.06
CA ILE A 94 -3.98 -7.21 7.06
C ILE A 94 -4.98 -6.48 6.15
N GLU A 95 -6.05 -7.14 5.72
CA GLU A 95 -7.10 -6.54 4.90
C GLU A 95 -7.81 -5.40 5.66
N GLU A 96 -8.09 -5.59 6.95
CA GLU A 96 -8.68 -4.54 7.78
C GLU A 96 -7.74 -3.34 7.93
N MET A 97 -6.44 -3.59 8.13
CA MET A 97 -5.41 -2.55 8.21
C MET A 97 -5.31 -1.77 6.89
N GLU A 98 -5.22 -2.45 5.75
CA GLU A 98 -5.20 -1.84 4.42
C GLU A 98 -6.46 -1.00 4.20
N GLY A 99 -7.63 -1.57 4.48
CA GLY A 99 -8.90 -0.88 4.31
C GLY A 99 -9.01 0.37 5.19
N ASN A 100 -8.43 0.37 6.39
CA ASN A 100 -8.37 1.55 7.25
C ASN A 100 -7.45 2.65 6.71
N LEU A 101 -6.40 2.29 5.95
CA LEU A 101 -5.51 3.24 5.28
C LEU A 101 -6.13 3.81 4.00
N PHE A 102 -6.75 2.97 3.18
CA PHE A 102 -7.24 3.35 1.86
C PHE A 102 -8.69 3.85 1.88
N LEU A 103 -9.60 3.14 2.55
CA LEU A 103 -11.05 3.40 2.48
C LEU A 103 -11.51 4.57 3.34
N GLY A 104 -10.67 5.12 4.22
CA GLY A 104 -11.04 6.19 5.15
C GLY A 104 -11.65 7.43 4.45
N ALA A 105 -11.14 7.81 3.28
CA ALA A 105 -11.71 8.89 2.49
C ALA A 105 -13.03 8.48 1.82
N PHE A 106 -13.09 7.27 1.26
CA PHE A 106 -14.28 6.73 0.59
C PHE A 106 -15.47 6.55 1.54
N ARG A 107 -15.24 6.08 2.77
CA ARG A 107 -16.26 5.93 3.82
C ARG A 107 -16.96 7.26 4.17
N LYS A 108 -16.31 8.41 3.90
CA LYS A 108 -16.90 9.75 4.09
C LYS A 108 -17.70 10.23 2.87
N MET A 109 -17.50 9.65 1.68
CA MET A 109 -18.16 10.06 0.44
C MET A 109 -19.54 9.40 0.25
N LYS A 110 -20.38 9.36 1.30
CA LYS A 110 -21.69 8.69 1.29
C LYS A 110 -22.71 9.31 0.33
N PHE A 111 -22.45 10.53 -0.16
CA PHE A 111 -23.29 11.23 -1.13
C PHE A 111 -23.02 10.83 -2.58
N ALA A 112 -21.90 10.13 -2.84
CA ALA A 112 -21.49 9.73 -4.18
C ALA A 112 -22.04 8.33 -4.52
N ASP A 113 -22.90 8.27 -5.53
CA ASP A 113 -23.36 7.00 -6.11
C ASP A 113 -22.62 6.76 -7.43
N CYS A 114 -21.58 5.93 -7.39
CA CYS A 114 -20.74 5.58 -8.55
C CYS A 114 -21.51 4.86 -9.68
N ASN A 115 -22.74 4.42 -9.45
CA ASN A 115 -23.60 3.87 -10.50
C ASN A 115 -24.37 4.95 -11.26
N LYS A 116 -24.45 6.19 -10.75
CA LYS A 116 -25.09 7.31 -11.47
C LYS A 116 -24.17 7.86 -12.55
N PRO A 117 -24.73 8.30 -13.71
CA PRO A 117 -23.92 8.75 -14.86
C PRO A 117 -22.88 9.83 -14.54
N PHE A 118 -23.23 10.79 -13.67
CA PHE A 118 -22.32 11.87 -13.27
C PHE A 118 -21.07 11.35 -12.56
N PHE A 119 -21.24 10.62 -11.45
CA PHE A 119 -20.12 10.08 -10.67
C PHE A 119 -19.34 9.03 -11.45
N LYS A 120 -20.03 8.20 -12.24
CA LYS A 120 -19.38 7.22 -13.10
C LYS A 120 -18.44 7.88 -14.12
N ARG A 121 -18.87 8.97 -14.75
CA ARG A 121 -18.02 9.74 -15.67
C ARG A 121 -16.84 10.41 -14.96
N LEU A 122 -17.03 10.88 -13.73
CA LEU A 122 -15.95 11.42 -12.89
C LEU A 122 -14.93 10.35 -12.52
N MET A 123 -15.40 9.18 -12.10
CA MET A 123 -14.58 8.02 -11.76
C MET A 123 -13.77 7.53 -12.97
N TYR A 124 -14.40 7.47 -14.15
CA TYR A 124 -13.68 7.13 -15.39
C TYR A 124 -12.54 8.12 -15.70
N LYS A 125 -12.79 9.43 -15.54
CA LYS A 125 -11.75 10.45 -15.70
C LYS A 125 -10.61 10.26 -14.69
N ALA A 126 -10.93 9.89 -13.45
CA ALA A 126 -9.94 9.61 -12.42
C ALA A 126 -9.06 8.40 -12.81
N PHE A 127 -9.65 7.30 -13.30
CA PHE A 127 -8.91 6.14 -13.80
C PHE A 127 -8.05 6.49 -15.02
N GLY A 128 -8.57 7.27 -15.97
CA GLY A 128 -7.76 7.76 -17.10
C GLY A 128 -6.57 8.62 -16.66
N ASN A 129 -6.74 9.45 -15.63
CA ASN A 129 -5.64 10.21 -15.06
C ASN A 129 -4.63 9.31 -14.33
N ALA A 130 -5.09 8.33 -13.56
CA ALA A 130 -4.22 7.35 -12.91
C ALA A 130 -3.38 6.60 -13.96
N LYS A 131 -4.01 6.07 -15.02
CA LYS A 131 -3.31 5.43 -16.13
C LYS A 131 -2.23 6.33 -16.73
N ARG A 132 -2.55 7.59 -17.04
CA ARG A 132 -1.57 8.54 -17.59
C ARG A 132 -0.37 8.76 -16.66
N LEU A 133 -0.59 8.75 -15.35
CA LEU A 133 0.49 8.86 -14.37
C LEU A 133 1.32 7.56 -14.31
N CYS A 134 0.68 6.39 -14.37
CA CYS A 134 1.36 5.10 -14.48
C CYS A 134 2.22 5.03 -15.75
N ASP A 135 1.67 5.41 -16.92
CA ASP A 135 2.38 5.41 -18.20
C ASP A 135 3.62 6.33 -18.20
N ARG A 136 3.58 7.43 -17.42
CA ARG A 136 4.71 8.34 -17.27
C ARG A 136 5.89 7.70 -16.54
N TRP A 137 5.62 6.89 -15.51
CA TRP A 137 6.64 6.25 -14.69
C TRP A 137 7.04 4.88 -15.23
N GLY A 138 6.14 4.21 -15.94
CA GLY A 138 6.39 2.92 -16.58
C GLY A 138 6.49 1.73 -15.62
N ASP A 139 6.12 1.92 -14.36
CA ASP A 139 6.24 0.99 -13.23
C ASP A 139 4.98 0.15 -13.00
N PHE A 140 3.81 0.79 -12.98
CA PHE A 140 2.51 0.11 -13.00
C PHE A 140 2.03 0.05 -14.45
N LYS A 141 1.66 -1.13 -14.94
CA LYS A 141 1.02 -1.26 -16.25
C LYS A 141 -0.49 -1.31 -16.08
N MET A 142 -1.10 -0.14 -16.10
CA MET A 142 -2.54 0.03 -15.97
C MET A 142 -3.22 0.08 -17.33
N ASN A 143 -4.23 -0.77 -17.53
CA ASN A 143 -5.14 -0.74 -18.67
C ASN A 143 -6.51 -0.29 -18.19
N VAL A 144 -7.16 0.61 -18.95
CA VAL A 144 -8.53 1.07 -18.70
C VAL A 144 -9.31 0.86 -19.98
N ALA A 145 -10.37 0.06 -19.93
CA ALA A 145 -11.24 -0.17 -21.08
C ALA A 145 -11.96 1.12 -21.49
N PRO A 146 -12.33 1.30 -22.77
CA PRO A 146 -13.10 2.45 -23.20
C PRO A 146 -14.40 2.64 -22.40
N TYR A 147 -14.75 3.89 -22.11
CA TYR A 147 -16.00 4.19 -21.42
C TYR A 147 -17.20 3.92 -22.34
N GLU A 148 -18.13 3.11 -21.84
CA GLU A 148 -19.41 2.84 -22.50
C GLU A 148 -20.58 3.14 -21.57
N ALA A 149 -21.58 3.87 -22.08
CA ALA A 149 -22.78 4.17 -21.31
C ALA A 149 -23.53 2.88 -20.94
N GLY A 150 -23.98 2.77 -19.69
CA GLY A 150 -24.66 1.58 -19.18
C GLY A 150 -23.76 0.40 -18.80
N LYS A 151 -22.51 0.31 -19.30
CA LYS A 151 -21.59 -0.80 -18.96
C LYS A 151 -20.67 -0.47 -17.78
N PRO A 152 -20.22 -1.45 -16.97
CA PRO A 152 -19.24 -1.22 -15.90
C PRO A 152 -17.95 -0.59 -16.41
N ILE A 153 -17.24 0.14 -15.54
CA ILE A 153 -15.86 0.55 -15.84
C ILE A 153 -14.96 -0.65 -15.57
N SER A 154 -14.18 -1.06 -16.57
CA SER A 154 -13.18 -2.12 -16.42
C SER A 154 -11.78 -1.54 -16.49
N TYR A 155 -10.94 -1.94 -15.55
CA TYR A 155 -9.52 -1.61 -15.52
C TYR A 155 -8.75 -2.79 -14.92
N GLU A 156 -7.48 -2.89 -15.24
CA GLU A 156 -6.59 -3.91 -14.71
C GLU A 156 -5.17 -3.36 -14.55
N PHE A 157 -4.40 -4.01 -13.68
CA PHE A 157 -2.95 -3.88 -13.63
C PHE A 157 -2.34 -5.19 -14.10
N THR A 158 -1.48 -5.13 -15.12
CA THR A 158 -0.70 -6.29 -15.59
C THR A 158 0.68 -6.37 -14.94
N GLU A 159 1.20 -5.24 -14.48
CA GLU A 159 2.42 -5.12 -13.67
C GLU A 159 2.16 -4.19 -12.48
N CYS A 160 2.69 -4.56 -11.32
CA CYS A 160 2.51 -3.86 -10.05
C CYS A 160 3.74 -4.08 -9.16
N PRO A 161 4.49 -3.02 -8.81
CA PRO A 161 5.62 -3.09 -7.88
C PRO A 161 5.31 -3.74 -6.53
N THR A 162 4.09 -3.60 -6.00
CA THR A 162 3.67 -4.29 -4.77
C THR A 162 3.64 -5.81 -4.96
N ALA A 163 3.11 -6.28 -6.09
CA ALA A 163 3.07 -7.71 -6.42
C ALA A 163 4.46 -8.26 -6.76
N GLU A 164 5.31 -7.47 -7.44
CA GLU A 164 6.72 -7.82 -7.67
C GLU A 164 7.47 -8.00 -6.34
N PHE A 165 7.28 -7.07 -5.41
CA PHE A 165 7.86 -7.12 -4.08
C PHE A 165 7.42 -8.40 -3.35
N ALA A 166 6.11 -8.68 -3.32
CA ALA A 166 5.59 -9.89 -2.68
C ALA A 166 6.17 -11.17 -3.30
N LYS A 167 6.27 -11.25 -4.64
CA LYS A 167 6.90 -12.40 -5.32
C LYS A 167 8.36 -12.56 -4.92
N LYS A 168 9.13 -11.47 -4.94
CA LYS A 168 10.56 -11.47 -4.60
C LYS A 168 10.81 -11.99 -3.18
N HIS A 169 9.96 -11.62 -2.23
CA HIS A 169 10.13 -11.96 -0.82
C HIS A 169 9.31 -13.15 -0.33
N GLY A 170 8.62 -13.86 -1.24
CA GLY A 170 7.80 -15.03 -0.90
C GLY A 170 6.59 -14.70 -0.02
N LEU A 171 5.93 -13.56 -0.29
CA LEU A 171 4.78 -13.01 0.47
C LEU A 171 3.51 -12.92 -0.38
N THR A 172 3.42 -13.73 -1.43
CA THR A 172 2.27 -13.73 -2.35
C THR A 172 0.96 -14.09 -1.66
N GLU A 173 1.01 -14.81 -0.54
CA GLU A 173 -0.15 -15.13 0.29
C GLU A 173 -0.80 -13.90 0.95
N VAL A 174 -0.06 -12.79 1.09
CA VAL A 174 -0.57 -11.54 1.66
C VAL A 174 -1.31 -10.70 0.61
N MET A 175 -1.07 -10.96 -0.67
CA MET A 175 -1.60 -10.14 -1.77
C MET A 175 -3.13 -10.01 -1.79
N PRO A 176 -3.93 -11.05 -1.51
CA PRO A 176 -5.39 -10.92 -1.48
C PRO A 176 -5.89 -9.91 -0.44
N ALA A 177 -5.10 -9.59 0.59
CA ALA A 177 -5.43 -8.59 1.59
C ALA A 177 -4.98 -7.16 1.21
N LEU A 178 -4.20 -7.01 0.13
CA LEU A 178 -3.58 -5.75 -0.29
C LEU A 178 -4.01 -5.26 -1.68
N CYS A 179 -4.59 -6.13 -2.52
CA CYS A 179 -4.92 -5.86 -3.92
C CYS A 179 -6.21 -6.56 -4.36
#